data_AF-A0A0G4EEY1-F1
#
_entry.id   AF-A0A0G4EEY1-F1
#
_cell.length_a   1.000
_cell.length_b   1.000
_cell.length_c   1.000
_cell.angle_alpha   90.00
_cell.angle_beta   90.00
_cell.angle_gamma   90.00
#
_symmetry.space_group_name_H-M   'P 1'
#
loop_
_entity.id
_entity.type
_entity.pdbx_description
1 polymer ?
#
loop_
_entity_poly.entity_id
_entity_poly.type
_entity_poly.pdbx_seq_one_letter_code
_entity_poly.pdbx_strand_id
1 'polypeptide(L)'
;MTDADACSLVGLPEDVERRLLASLTAYDCVALRASSKSVGCQLVSEVNLTHRLDAAIREKGLSGVLTYQKRCETVLQILLQWMAAIFSAVSTLVRSSSRGFPRLHLHLHVHPQLGRRPDTVSGAAAGCVPADFQGLLYLLAWVVPFLVIDVAIRWLGEASFVVRAFRQFSVAYGDAFDLLRSGGVICFDCALALLFISEICIAWMWPPSDESSVQPVIVAMRWHLGILLPVCLGIMCRLIWYDLVDVLRLVDTREGYLLRVLYVIEEGGCWDRCVSLIYYLKNSHRLPSLPITITAHDLRQAGSRAVFDTRPPAVRQYSLFSHRVRQCVDLSRVNGQDYLGWPDWSTDPLTYVSIDLTDPDPPTKRDEYVYSSFTDIIVVLIDRDFVNGFDFRLRPHFTLPDDLIIPPPKEYQLTQDVMRQPRGQWKGCRKADEWSVDGASMEWDGTILILCGDKAADDFLVRVDSSLKICTTEPPVAWKRRPDQRYPRTAALVRQKVVAA
;
A
#
# COMPACT_ATOMS: atom_id res chain seq x y z
N MET A 1 13.71 -32.44 -19.38
CA MET A 1 14.18 -31.11 -19.85
C MET A 1 14.92 -30.47 -18.70
N THR A 2 16.23 -30.38 -18.83
CA THR A 2 17.15 -29.79 -17.84
C THR A 2 17.15 -28.28 -18.00
N ASP A 3 16.70 -27.55 -16.98
CA ASP A 3 16.85 -26.10 -16.89
C ASP A 3 18.35 -25.79 -16.84
N ALA A 4 18.88 -25.20 -17.92
CA ALA A 4 20.30 -24.94 -18.11
C ALA A 4 20.77 -23.58 -17.56
N ASP A 5 19.95 -22.92 -16.71
CA ASP A 5 20.25 -21.60 -16.13
C ASP A 5 20.41 -21.64 -14.60
N ALA A 6 20.73 -22.81 -14.03
CA ALA A 6 21.16 -22.88 -12.64
C ALA A 6 22.53 -22.21 -12.51
N CYS A 7 22.55 -21.08 -11.80
CA CYS A 7 23.73 -20.25 -11.54
C CYS A 7 24.86 -21.09 -10.92
N SER A 8 25.84 -21.54 -11.72
CA SER A 8 27.01 -22.25 -11.22
C SER A 8 28.06 -21.26 -10.72
N LEU A 9 28.41 -21.32 -9.44
CA LEU A 9 29.66 -20.83 -8.87
C LEU A 9 30.81 -21.51 -9.62
N VAL A 10 31.29 -20.85 -10.68
CA VAL A 10 32.28 -21.41 -11.63
C VAL A 10 33.46 -22.01 -10.87
N GLY A 11 33.60 -23.34 -10.93
CA GLY A 11 34.74 -24.09 -10.39
C GLY A 11 34.51 -24.82 -9.07
N LEU A 12 33.31 -24.75 -8.46
CA LEU A 12 32.98 -25.57 -7.28
C LEU A 12 32.22 -26.85 -7.67
N PRO A 13 32.46 -27.98 -6.98
CA PRO A 13 31.59 -29.15 -7.06
C PRO A 13 30.14 -28.81 -6.69
N GLU A 14 29.15 -29.37 -7.38
CA GLU A 14 27.72 -29.04 -7.22
C GLU A 14 27.21 -29.20 -5.77
N ASP A 15 27.73 -30.16 -5.02
CA ASP A 15 27.36 -30.42 -3.64
C ASP A 15 27.90 -29.34 -2.70
N VAL A 16 29.14 -28.89 -2.93
CA VAL A 16 29.75 -27.77 -2.20
C VAL A 16 29.01 -26.49 -2.52
N GLU A 17 28.74 -26.24 -3.80
CA GLU A 17 27.96 -25.09 -4.27
C GLU A 17 26.57 -25.06 -3.62
N ARG A 18 25.80 -26.14 -3.70
CA ARG A 18 24.47 -26.22 -3.06
C ARG A 18 24.54 -25.95 -1.56
N ARG A 19 25.57 -26.47 -0.90
CA ARG A 19 25.77 -26.26 0.55
C ARG A 19 26.15 -24.83 0.89
N LEU A 20 26.99 -24.20 0.05
CA LEU A 20 27.38 -22.80 0.19
C LEU A 20 26.17 -21.89 -0.03
N LEU A 21 25.43 -22.10 -1.12
CA LEU A 21 24.19 -21.37 -1.44
C LEU A 21 23.16 -21.45 -0.32
N ALA A 22 22.99 -22.64 0.29
CA ALA A 22 22.09 -22.83 1.41
C ALA A 22 22.54 -22.13 2.70
N SER A 23 23.85 -21.88 2.85
CA SER A 23 24.44 -21.23 4.03
C SER A 23 24.57 -19.71 3.91
N LEU A 24 24.51 -19.16 2.69
CA LEU A 24 24.68 -17.72 2.46
C LEU A 24 23.44 -16.95 2.94
N THR A 25 23.62 -16.06 3.90
CA THR A 25 22.58 -15.12 4.32
C THR A 25 22.30 -14.08 3.24
N ALA A 26 21.18 -13.35 3.35
CA ALA A 26 20.95 -12.17 2.53
C ALA A 26 22.10 -11.14 2.63
N TYR A 27 22.77 -11.05 3.78
CA TYR A 27 23.94 -10.17 3.96
C TYR A 27 25.14 -10.61 3.11
N ASP A 28 25.45 -11.90 3.13
CA ASP A 28 26.56 -12.44 2.35
C ASP A 28 26.35 -12.23 0.86
N CYS A 29 25.10 -12.29 0.38
CA CYS A 29 24.76 -12.03 -1.01
C CYS A 29 25.04 -10.57 -1.42
N VAL A 30 24.74 -9.61 -0.55
CA VAL A 30 25.06 -8.18 -0.78
C VAL A 30 26.57 -7.97 -0.80
N ALA A 31 27.30 -8.57 0.14
CA ALA A 31 28.76 -8.49 0.21
C ALA A 31 29.44 -9.14 -1.02
N LEU A 32 28.92 -10.28 -1.49
CA LEU A 32 29.38 -10.96 -2.70
C LEU A 32 29.08 -10.14 -3.97
N ARG A 33 27.93 -9.48 -4.04
CA ARG A 33 27.61 -8.55 -5.14
C ARG A 33 28.55 -7.35 -5.19
N ALA A 34 28.93 -6.82 -4.02
CA ALA A 34 29.84 -5.69 -3.93
C ALA A 34 31.28 -6.05 -4.34
N SER A 35 31.70 -7.31 -4.12
CA SER A 35 33.09 -7.76 -4.32
C SER A 35 33.34 -8.52 -5.62
N SER A 36 32.32 -9.11 -6.26
CA SER A 36 32.49 -9.96 -7.44
C SER A 36 31.64 -9.52 -8.64
N LYS A 37 32.31 -9.15 -9.74
CA LYS A 37 31.66 -8.70 -10.99
C LYS A 37 30.93 -9.82 -11.75
N SER A 38 31.29 -11.09 -11.58
CA SER A 38 30.75 -12.22 -12.35
C SER A 38 29.90 -13.17 -11.51
N VAL A 39 30.41 -13.62 -10.37
CA VAL A 39 29.76 -14.62 -9.50
C VAL A 39 28.68 -13.98 -8.63
N GLY A 40 28.93 -12.78 -8.10
CA GLY A 40 27.97 -12.05 -7.26
C GLY A 40 26.68 -11.67 -7.99
N CYS A 41 26.75 -11.46 -9.31
CA CYS A 41 25.59 -11.09 -10.13
C CYS A 41 24.62 -12.27 -10.35
N GLN A 42 25.14 -13.49 -10.49
CA GLN A 42 24.32 -14.69 -10.71
C GLN A 42 23.58 -15.13 -9.43
N LEU A 43 24.25 -15.05 -8.28
CA LEU A 43 23.66 -15.34 -6.97
C LEU A 43 22.49 -14.41 -6.61
N VAL A 44 22.49 -13.20 -7.17
CA VAL A 44 21.48 -12.16 -6.98
C VAL A 44 20.51 -12.12 -8.18
N SER A 45 20.34 -13.24 -8.90
CA SER A 45 19.29 -13.35 -9.91
C SER A 45 17.89 -13.38 -9.28
N GLU A 46 16.91 -12.79 -9.96
CA GLU A 46 15.51 -12.79 -9.52
C GLU A 46 14.98 -14.21 -9.26
N VAL A 47 15.33 -15.18 -10.12
CA VAL A 47 14.90 -16.58 -10.01
C VAL A 47 15.43 -17.22 -8.72
N ASN A 48 16.72 -17.07 -8.43
CA ASN A 48 17.33 -17.62 -7.22
C ASN A 48 16.75 -16.99 -5.94
N LEU A 49 16.61 -15.66 -5.93
CA LEU A 49 16.01 -14.95 -4.79
C LEU A 49 14.55 -15.35 -4.56
N THR A 50 13.77 -15.52 -5.63
CA THR A 50 12.38 -16.00 -5.56
C THR A 50 12.31 -17.40 -4.98
N HIS A 51 13.18 -18.32 -5.43
CA HIS A 51 13.24 -19.69 -4.90
C HIS A 51 13.63 -19.72 -3.42
N ARG A 52 14.67 -18.97 -3.03
CA ARG A 52 15.09 -18.84 -1.63
C ARG A 52 14.01 -18.23 -0.75
N LEU A 53 13.33 -17.19 -1.24
CA LEU A 53 12.25 -16.55 -0.50
C LEU A 53 11.05 -17.48 -0.32
N ASP A 54 10.67 -18.23 -1.36
CA ASP A 54 9.63 -19.27 -1.25
C ASP A 54 10.04 -20.37 -0.26
N ALA A 55 11.33 -20.75 -0.21
CA ALA A 55 11.84 -21.71 0.77
C ALA A 55 11.80 -21.15 2.21
N ALA A 56 12.27 -19.92 2.42
CA ALA A 56 12.27 -19.25 3.72
C ALA A 56 10.84 -19.06 4.25
N ILE A 57 9.88 -18.68 3.40
CA ILE A 57 8.45 -18.57 3.77
C ILE A 57 7.89 -19.92 4.22
N ARG A 58 8.26 -21.02 3.55
CA ARG A 58 7.85 -22.37 3.97
C ARG A 58 8.50 -22.79 5.29
N GLU A 59 9.80 -22.62 5.41
CA GLU A 59 10.60 -23.03 6.58
C GLU A 59 10.16 -22.29 7.85
N LYS A 60 9.86 -20.99 7.75
CA LYS A 60 9.38 -20.17 8.87
C LYS A 60 7.88 -20.34 9.17
N GLY A 61 7.18 -21.26 8.51
CA GLY A 61 5.74 -21.49 8.73
C GLY A 61 4.85 -20.33 8.28
N LEU A 62 5.34 -19.46 7.39
CA LEU A 62 4.65 -18.27 6.91
C LEU A 62 3.72 -18.54 5.70
N SER A 63 3.67 -19.80 5.26
CA SER A 63 2.83 -20.25 4.16
C SER A 63 1.35 -20.01 4.49
N GLY A 64 0.70 -19.13 3.71
CA GLY A 64 -0.69 -18.74 3.91
C GLY A 64 -0.88 -17.50 4.81
N VAL A 65 0.19 -16.99 5.41
CA VAL A 65 0.16 -15.77 6.24
C VAL A 65 0.81 -14.61 5.50
N LEU A 66 1.98 -14.83 4.93
CA LEU A 66 2.73 -13.84 4.17
C LEU A 66 2.95 -14.33 2.74
N THR A 67 2.95 -13.39 1.81
CA THR A 67 3.43 -13.58 0.45
C THR A 67 4.16 -12.31 0.02
N TYR A 68 4.84 -12.34 -1.12
CA TYR A 68 5.49 -11.18 -1.68
C TYR A 68 4.89 -10.88 -3.05
N GLN A 69 5.05 -9.65 -3.50
CA GLN A 69 4.59 -9.24 -4.82
C GLN A 69 5.40 -10.02 -5.86
N LYS A 70 4.81 -11.03 -6.52
CA LYS A 70 5.42 -11.69 -7.68
C LYS A 70 5.29 -10.75 -8.88
N ARG A 71 6.31 -10.72 -9.74
CA ARG A 71 6.24 -9.93 -10.97
C ARG A 71 5.17 -10.54 -11.86
N CYS A 72 4.15 -9.76 -12.21
CA CYS A 72 3.26 -10.16 -13.28
C CYS A 72 3.96 -9.76 -14.58
N GLU A 73 4.81 -10.66 -15.09
CA GLU A 73 5.63 -10.44 -16.28
C GLU A 73 4.76 -9.96 -17.46
N THR A 74 3.54 -10.49 -17.55
CA THR A 74 2.49 -10.06 -18.48
C THR A 74 2.13 -8.59 -18.34
N VAL A 75 1.99 -8.05 -17.12
CA VAL A 75 1.58 -6.64 -16.93
C VAL A 75 2.69 -5.68 -17.36
N LEU A 76 3.95 -6.01 -17.08
CA LEU A 76 5.06 -5.17 -17.53
C LEU A 76 5.22 -5.22 -19.05
N GLN A 77 5.08 -6.40 -19.66
CA GLN A 77 5.09 -6.53 -21.11
C GLN A 77 3.92 -5.79 -21.76
N ILE A 78 2.72 -5.87 -21.17
CA ILE A 78 1.56 -5.09 -21.59
C ILE A 78 1.86 -3.60 -21.48
N LEU A 79 2.37 -3.09 -20.34
CA LEU A 79 2.72 -1.68 -20.17
C LEU A 79 3.78 -1.21 -21.18
N LEU A 80 4.80 -2.02 -21.46
CA LEU A 80 5.82 -1.72 -22.46
C LEU A 80 5.24 -1.68 -23.87
N GLN A 81 4.39 -2.65 -24.23
CA GLN A 81 3.68 -2.67 -25.51
C GLN A 81 2.76 -1.46 -25.65
N TRP A 82 2.08 -1.07 -24.57
CA TRP A 82 1.23 0.10 -24.52
C TRP A 82 2.01 1.40 -24.70
N MET A 83 3.13 1.58 -23.98
CA MET A 83 4.00 2.74 -24.15
C MET A 83 4.54 2.80 -25.59
N ALA A 84 5.01 1.68 -26.14
CA ALA A 84 5.48 1.62 -27.52
C ALA A 84 4.38 2.00 -28.54
N ALA A 85 3.15 1.54 -28.33
CA ALA A 85 2.01 1.88 -29.17
C ALA A 85 1.68 3.39 -29.12
N ILE A 86 1.68 3.98 -27.91
CA ILE A 86 1.45 5.43 -27.72
C ILE A 86 2.55 6.24 -28.41
N PHE A 87 3.83 5.91 -28.20
CA PHE A 87 4.94 6.61 -28.84
C PHE A 87 4.90 6.51 -30.37
N SER A 88 4.49 5.34 -30.90
CA SER A 88 4.32 5.14 -32.34
C SER A 88 3.18 5.99 -32.91
N ALA A 89 2.03 6.04 -32.21
CA ALA A 89 0.90 6.86 -32.60
C ALA A 89 1.23 8.36 -32.60
N VAL A 90 1.86 8.85 -31.53
CA VAL A 90 2.31 10.25 -31.41
C VAL A 90 3.34 10.58 -32.50
N SER A 91 4.32 9.71 -32.74
CA SER A 91 5.33 9.91 -33.79
C SER A 91 4.70 9.96 -35.19
N THR A 92 3.68 9.15 -35.44
CA THR A 92 2.95 9.13 -36.70
C THR A 92 2.15 10.42 -36.89
N LEU A 93 1.47 10.90 -35.85
CA LEU A 93 0.77 12.18 -35.84
C LEU A 93 1.72 13.35 -36.13
N VAL A 94 2.87 13.41 -35.44
CA VAL A 94 3.89 14.45 -35.66
C VAL A 94 4.45 14.41 -37.09
N ARG A 95 4.70 13.22 -37.66
CA ARG A 95 5.16 13.10 -39.05
C ARG A 95 4.10 13.51 -40.06
N SER A 96 2.83 13.22 -39.78
CA SER A 96 1.72 13.61 -40.65
C SER A 96 1.49 15.12 -40.65
N SER A 97 1.63 15.79 -39.50
CA SER A 97 1.54 17.24 -39.42
C SER A 97 2.75 17.92 -40.10
N SER A 98 3.96 17.38 -39.96
CA SER A 98 5.15 17.96 -40.60
C SER A 98 5.16 17.79 -42.13
N ARG A 99 4.50 16.77 -42.68
CA ARG A 99 4.39 16.55 -44.14
C ARG A 99 3.16 17.23 -44.76
N GLY A 100 2.11 17.44 -43.96
CA GLY A 100 0.83 18.02 -44.41
C GLY A 100 0.73 19.54 -44.30
N PHE A 101 1.72 20.23 -43.74
CA PHE A 101 1.87 21.67 -43.91
C PHE A 101 2.74 21.91 -45.16
N PRO A 102 2.16 22.02 -46.38
CA PRO A 102 2.90 22.66 -47.45
C PRO A 102 3.31 24.02 -46.91
N ARG A 103 4.57 24.41 -47.17
CA ARG A 103 5.10 25.74 -46.92
C ARG A 103 4.12 26.78 -47.47
N LEU A 104 3.14 27.19 -46.66
CA LEU A 104 2.48 28.47 -46.80
C LEU A 104 3.59 29.46 -46.47
N HIS A 105 4.42 29.74 -47.47
CA HIS A 105 5.06 31.03 -47.58
C HIS A 105 3.93 32.04 -47.48
N LEU A 106 3.66 32.50 -46.25
CA LEU A 106 2.97 33.74 -46.00
C LEU A 106 3.82 34.80 -46.66
N HIS A 107 3.58 35.02 -47.95
CA HIS A 107 3.95 36.22 -48.64
C HIS A 107 3.04 37.30 -48.02
N LEU A 108 3.43 37.76 -46.83
CA LEU A 108 2.97 39.00 -46.24
C LEU A 108 3.50 40.11 -47.15
N HIS A 109 2.84 40.27 -48.29
CA HIS A 109 3.04 41.38 -49.17
C HIS A 109 2.40 42.58 -48.46
N VAL A 110 3.21 43.27 -47.65
CA VAL A 110 2.90 44.62 -47.18
C VAL A 110 2.84 45.49 -48.43
N HIS A 111 1.64 45.62 -49.00
CA HIS A 111 1.41 46.50 -50.13
C HIS A 111 1.25 47.92 -49.58
N PRO A 112 2.11 48.89 -49.95
CA PRO A 112 1.82 50.27 -49.67
C PRO A 112 0.68 50.69 -50.59
N GLN A 113 -0.30 51.40 -50.03
CA GLN A 113 -1.41 51.96 -50.77
C GLN A 113 -0.89 52.88 -51.88
N LEU A 114 -1.25 52.59 -53.13
CA LEU A 114 -1.55 53.64 -54.10
C LEU A 114 -2.56 53.12 -55.12
N GLY A 115 -3.62 53.90 -55.30
CA GLY A 115 -4.91 53.44 -55.79
C GLY A 115 -4.95 53.01 -57.25
N ARG A 116 -5.76 51.98 -57.50
CA ARG A 116 -6.72 51.92 -58.63
C ARG A 116 -7.67 50.73 -58.46
N ARG A 117 -8.94 50.97 -58.75
CA ARG A 117 -10.06 50.02 -58.81
C ARG A 117 -10.31 49.67 -60.30
N PRO A 118 -11.19 48.71 -60.61
CA PRO A 118 -11.06 47.25 -60.52
C PRO A 118 -11.06 46.61 -61.94
N ASP A 119 -10.84 45.29 -61.99
CA ASP A 119 -11.58 44.32 -62.84
C ASP A 119 -10.67 43.18 -63.30
N THR A 120 -10.70 42.04 -62.60
CA THR A 120 -11.01 40.73 -63.19
C THR A 120 -10.96 39.66 -62.11
N VAL A 121 -12.09 38.95 -61.98
CA VAL A 121 -12.30 37.81 -61.09
C VAL A 121 -11.58 36.60 -61.66
N SER A 122 -10.67 36.01 -60.89
CA SER A 122 -10.29 34.59 -61.04
C SER A 122 -10.16 33.98 -59.65
N GLY A 123 -11.14 33.14 -59.32
CA GLY A 123 -11.25 32.47 -58.03
C GLY A 123 -10.23 31.35 -57.91
N ALA A 124 -9.20 31.57 -57.09
CA ALA A 124 -8.38 30.50 -56.56
C ALA A 124 -9.06 29.94 -55.31
N ALA A 125 -9.59 28.72 -55.43
CA ALA A 125 -10.16 27.97 -54.31
C ALA A 125 -9.04 27.67 -53.29
N ALA A 126 -9.00 28.43 -52.20
CA ALA A 126 -8.20 28.11 -51.03
C ALA A 126 -8.77 26.82 -50.41
N GLY A 127 -7.99 25.73 -50.48
CA GLY A 127 -8.33 24.47 -49.86
C GLY A 127 -8.39 24.62 -48.34
N CYS A 128 -9.58 24.95 -47.81
CA CYS A 128 -9.88 24.79 -46.40
C CYS A 128 -9.82 23.30 -46.08
N VAL A 129 -8.92 22.92 -45.17
CA VAL A 129 -9.04 21.65 -44.46
C VAL A 129 -10.40 21.68 -43.76
N PRO A 130 -11.28 20.67 -43.95
CA PRO A 130 -12.59 20.66 -43.33
C PRO A 130 -12.43 20.78 -41.80
N ALA A 131 -13.15 21.71 -41.18
CA ALA A 131 -13.13 21.92 -39.73
C ALA A 131 -13.37 20.61 -38.94
N ASP A 132 -14.10 19.67 -39.55
CA ASP A 132 -14.41 18.35 -39.01
C ASP A 132 -13.16 17.48 -38.74
N PHE A 133 -12.11 17.61 -39.55
CA PHE A 133 -10.89 16.81 -39.41
C PHE A 133 -10.05 17.26 -38.20
N GLN A 134 -10.05 18.57 -37.95
CA GLN A 134 -9.37 19.16 -36.80
C GLN A 134 -10.10 18.82 -35.51
N GLY A 135 -11.44 18.90 -35.50
CA GLY A 135 -12.27 18.46 -34.38
C GLY A 135 -12.08 16.97 -34.05
N LEU A 136 -11.97 16.11 -35.05
CA LEU A 136 -11.72 14.68 -34.86
C LEU A 136 -10.33 14.40 -34.24
N LEU A 137 -9.30 15.14 -34.66
CA LEU A 137 -7.95 15.07 -34.08
C LEU A 137 -7.95 15.55 -32.62
N TYR A 138 -8.71 16.61 -32.29
CA TYR A 138 -8.89 17.04 -30.90
C TYR A 138 -9.62 16.00 -30.06
N LEU A 139 -10.70 15.43 -30.59
CA LEU A 139 -11.46 14.39 -29.93
C LEU A 139 -10.59 13.16 -29.69
N LEU A 140 -9.80 12.70 -30.66
CA LEU A 140 -8.89 11.57 -30.50
C LEU A 140 -7.75 11.87 -29.51
N ALA A 141 -7.18 13.08 -29.54
CA ALA A 141 -6.12 13.47 -28.61
C ALA A 141 -6.60 13.53 -27.15
N TRP A 142 -7.88 13.81 -26.91
CA TRP A 142 -8.48 13.85 -25.57
C TRP A 142 -9.12 12.53 -25.17
N VAL A 143 -9.95 11.94 -26.02
CA VAL A 143 -10.75 10.74 -25.69
C VAL A 143 -9.88 9.49 -25.62
N VAL A 144 -8.83 9.38 -26.43
CA VAL A 144 -7.98 8.18 -26.42
C VAL A 144 -7.23 8.06 -25.10
N PRO A 145 -6.53 9.08 -24.55
CA PRO A 145 -5.94 8.97 -23.23
C PRO A 145 -6.94 8.62 -22.13
N PHE A 146 -8.13 9.23 -22.14
CA PHE A 146 -9.14 8.98 -21.09
C PHE A 146 -9.76 7.58 -21.18
N LEU A 147 -10.11 7.08 -22.37
CA LEU A 147 -10.59 5.70 -22.55
C LEU A 147 -9.51 4.66 -22.24
N VAL A 148 -8.27 4.97 -22.60
CA VAL A 148 -7.11 4.11 -22.31
C VAL A 148 -6.87 4.02 -20.81
N ILE A 149 -6.97 5.15 -20.10
CA ILE A 149 -6.87 5.19 -18.64
C ILE A 149 -8.04 4.42 -18.01
N ASP A 150 -9.28 4.58 -18.48
CA ASP A 150 -10.44 3.85 -17.95
C ASP A 150 -10.35 2.33 -18.16
N VAL A 151 -9.87 1.88 -19.33
CA VAL A 151 -9.62 0.46 -19.61
C VAL A 151 -8.45 -0.07 -18.78
N ALA A 152 -7.36 0.68 -18.64
CA ALA A 152 -6.25 0.31 -17.77
C ALA A 152 -6.67 0.20 -16.30
N ILE A 153 -7.60 1.06 -15.85
CA ILE A 153 -8.18 1.02 -14.51
C ILE A 153 -9.00 -0.26 -14.30
N ARG A 154 -9.83 -0.65 -15.27
CA ARG A 154 -10.61 -1.90 -15.21
C ARG A 154 -9.73 -3.14 -15.21
N TRP A 155 -8.59 -3.12 -15.91
CA TRP A 155 -7.68 -4.27 -16.01
C TRP A 155 -6.71 -4.41 -14.83
N LEU A 156 -6.27 -3.30 -14.24
CA LEU A 156 -5.29 -3.32 -13.15
C LEU A 156 -5.93 -3.60 -11.76
N GLY A 157 -7.26 -3.63 -11.67
CA GLY A 157 -8.02 -3.86 -10.44
C GLY A 157 -7.96 -2.66 -9.47
N GLU A 158 -8.97 -2.52 -8.60
CA GLU A 158 -9.09 -1.37 -7.68
C GLU A 158 -7.88 -1.15 -6.75
N ALA A 159 -7.08 -2.20 -6.52
CA ALA A 159 -5.89 -2.14 -5.68
C ALA A 159 -4.68 -1.48 -6.38
N SER A 160 -4.71 -1.26 -7.68
CA SER A 160 -3.60 -0.69 -8.44
C SER A 160 -3.29 0.74 -8.02
N PHE A 161 -1.99 1.04 -7.89
CA PHE A 161 -1.49 2.39 -7.64
C PHE A 161 -1.97 3.39 -8.71
N VAL A 162 -2.10 2.97 -9.97
CA VAL A 162 -2.61 3.81 -11.07
C VAL A 162 -4.08 4.16 -10.84
N VAL A 163 -4.88 3.22 -10.36
CA VAL A 163 -6.31 3.45 -10.04
C VAL A 163 -6.45 4.39 -8.86
N ARG A 164 -5.61 4.22 -7.82
CA ARG A 164 -5.61 5.10 -6.64
C ARG A 164 -5.11 6.51 -6.98
N ALA A 165 -4.03 6.63 -7.75
CA ALA A 165 -3.50 7.91 -8.22
C ALA A 165 -4.48 8.62 -9.16
N PHE A 166 -5.13 7.89 -10.07
CA PHE A 166 -6.16 8.46 -10.94
C PHE A 166 -7.42 8.86 -10.17
N ARG A 167 -7.86 8.07 -9.20
CA ARG A 167 -9.01 8.44 -8.35
C ARG A 167 -8.68 9.64 -7.48
N GLN A 168 -7.46 9.70 -6.93
CA GLN A 168 -6.96 10.89 -6.25
C GLN A 168 -6.85 12.08 -7.20
N PHE A 169 -6.46 11.88 -8.45
CA PHE A 169 -6.48 12.92 -9.49
C PHE A 169 -7.91 13.37 -9.83
N SER A 170 -8.88 12.46 -9.97
CA SER A 170 -10.28 12.80 -10.26
C SER A 170 -10.99 13.45 -9.07
N VAL A 171 -10.72 12.98 -7.84
CA VAL A 171 -11.22 13.60 -6.61
C VAL A 171 -10.53 14.95 -6.41
N ALA A 172 -9.21 15.06 -6.58
CA ALA A 172 -8.51 16.35 -6.55
C ALA A 172 -8.92 17.27 -7.69
N TYR A 173 -9.36 16.76 -8.84
CA TYR A 173 -9.89 17.56 -9.95
C TYR A 173 -11.30 18.09 -9.63
N GLY A 174 -12.15 17.27 -9.00
CA GLY A 174 -13.46 17.68 -8.50
C GLY A 174 -13.35 18.65 -7.32
N ASP A 175 -12.51 18.31 -6.34
CA ASP A 175 -12.21 19.14 -5.17
C ASP A 175 -11.47 20.42 -5.57
N ALA A 176 -10.59 20.40 -6.58
CA ALA A 176 -9.98 21.62 -7.13
C ALA A 176 -11.01 22.49 -7.86
N PHE A 177 -12.07 21.92 -8.42
CA PHE A 177 -13.20 22.69 -8.97
C PHE A 177 -13.98 23.42 -7.85
N ASP A 178 -14.08 22.81 -6.67
CA ASP A 178 -14.69 23.42 -5.47
C ASP A 178 -13.71 24.35 -4.71
N LEU A 179 -12.40 24.05 -4.70
CA LEU A 179 -11.32 24.83 -4.10
C LEU A 179 -10.87 26.01 -4.99
N LEU A 180 -11.17 25.97 -6.30
CA LEU A 180 -11.10 27.11 -7.23
C LEU A 180 -12.03 28.25 -6.81
N ARG A 181 -12.95 28.01 -5.86
CA ARG A 181 -13.73 29.05 -5.17
C ARG A 181 -13.02 29.66 -3.95
N SER A 182 -11.96 29.03 -3.42
CA SER A 182 -11.33 29.43 -2.16
C SER A 182 -9.80 29.63 -2.17
N GLY A 183 -9.12 29.44 -3.29
CA GLY A 183 -7.77 29.96 -3.53
C GLY A 183 -6.61 29.29 -2.77
N GLY A 184 -5.84 28.44 -3.47
CA GLY A 184 -4.41 28.18 -3.20
C GLY A 184 -3.90 26.76 -3.52
N VAL A 185 -2.85 26.63 -4.38
CA VAL A 185 -1.46 26.17 -4.09
C VAL A 185 -0.72 25.75 -5.39
N ILE A 186 0.58 26.06 -5.45
CA ILE A 186 1.27 26.82 -6.51
C ILE A 186 1.89 26.04 -7.71
N CYS A 187 1.86 24.70 -7.82
CA CYS A 187 2.48 24.04 -8.99
C CYS A 187 1.51 23.66 -10.13
N PHE A 188 0.24 23.36 -9.80
CA PHE A 188 -0.82 23.21 -10.80
C PHE A 188 -1.35 24.58 -11.26
N ASP A 189 -1.28 25.57 -10.36
CA ASP A 189 -1.60 26.96 -10.60
C ASP A 189 -0.79 27.59 -11.73
N CYS A 190 0.45 27.17 -12.03
CA CYS A 190 1.18 27.74 -13.17
C CYS A 190 0.61 27.29 -14.52
N ALA A 191 0.21 26.02 -14.68
CA ALA A 191 -0.36 25.53 -15.93
C ALA A 191 -1.80 26.03 -16.12
N LEU A 192 -2.57 26.08 -15.04
CA LEU A 192 -3.93 26.61 -15.04
C LEU A 192 -3.95 28.13 -15.16
N ALA A 193 -3.06 28.87 -14.47
CA ALA A 193 -2.90 30.30 -14.67
C ALA A 193 -2.35 30.63 -16.05
N LEU A 194 -1.53 29.79 -16.69
CA LEU A 194 -1.15 30.00 -18.09
C LEU A 194 -2.35 29.85 -19.03
N LEU A 195 -3.22 28.86 -18.82
CA LEU A 195 -4.50 28.73 -19.54
C LEU A 195 -5.44 29.91 -19.24
N PHE A 196 -5.51 30.34 -17.99
CA PHE A 196 -6.37 31.44 -17.53
C PHE A 196 -5.87 32.81 -18.02
N ILE A 197 -4.57 33.07 -17.99
CA ILE A 197 -3.94 34.26 -18.60
C ILE A 197 -4.17 34.23 -20.11
N SER A 198 -4.16 33.06 -20.74
CA SER A 198 -4.46 32.93 -22.17
C SER A 198 -5.91 33.34 -22.52
N GLU A 199 -6.88 32.94 -21.70
CA GLU A 199 -8.30 33.27 -21.80
C GLU A 199 -8.58 34.74 -21.44
N ILE A 200 -7.96 35.24 -20.37
CA ILE A 200 -8.04 36.65 -19.97
C ILE A 200 -7.42 37.53 -21.05
N CYS A 201 -6.27 37.19 -21.65
CA CYS A 201 -5.69 37.94 -22.75
C CYS A 201 -6.57 37.94 -24.01
N ILE A 202 -7.35 36.88 -24.26
CA ILE A 202 -8.33 36.85 -25.35
C ILE A 202 -9.52 37.77 -25.04
N ALA A 203 -10.00 37.76 -23.80
CA ALA A 203 -11.12 38.59 -23.36
C ALA A 203 -10.76 40.09 -23.24
N TRP A 204 -9.53 40.42 -22.82
CA TRP A 204 -9.07 41.80 -22.64
C TRP A 204 -8.69 42.51 -23.95
N MET A 205 -8.32 41.76 -24.99
CA MET A 205 -8.02 42.34 -26.31
C MET A 205 -9.27 42.66 -27.14
N TRP A 206 -10.48 42.47 -26.58
CA TRP A 206 -11.74 42.62 -27.33
C TRP A 206 -12.70 43.64 -26.70
N PRO A 207 -12.88 44.83 -27.31
CA PRO A 207 -14.06 45.65 -27.05
C PRO A 207 -15.25 45.09 -27.84
N PRO A 208 -16.47 45.06 -27.29
CA PRO A 208 -17.59 44.32 -27.86
C PRO A 208 -18.32 45.06 -29.00
N SER A 209 -17.64 45.74 -29.93
CA SER A 209 -18.35 46.70 -30.81
C SER A 209 -17.97 46.80 -32.29
N ASP A 210 -17.32 45.83 -32.94
CA ASP A 210 -17.25 45.86 -34.42
C ASP A 210 -17.20 44.45 -35.05
N GLU A 211 -18.19 44.15 -35.91
CA GLU A 211 -18.42 42.86 -36.58
C GLU A 211 -17.36 42.47 -37.64
N SER A 212 -16.27 43.23 -37.81
CA SER A 212 -15.38 43.11 -38.97
C SER A 212 -13.98 42.51 -38.74
N SER A 213 -13.64 42.01 -37.55
CA SER A 213 -12.26 41.56 -37.22
C SER A 213 -12.13 40.07 -36.81
N VAL A 214 -12.60 39.14 -37.65
CA VAL A 214 -12.47 37.68 -37.38
C VAL A 214 -11.02 37.16 -37.49
N GLN A 215 -10.13 37.85 -38.23
CA GLN A 215 -8.75 37.40 -38.46
C GLN A 215 -7.84 37.27 -37.21
N PRO A 216 -7.79 38.24 -36.27
CA PRO A 216 -6.92 38.12 -35.09
C PRO A 216 -7.31 36.99 -34.13
N VAL A 217 -8.59 36.64 -34.03
CA VAL A 217 -9.07 35.54 -33.17
C VAL A 217 -8.56 34.19 -33.68
N ILE A 218 -8.59 33.98 -35.00
CA ILE A 218 -8.08 32.74 -35.62
C ILE A 218 -6.57 32.61 -35.41
N VAL A 219 -5.82 33.72 -35.46
CA VAL A 219 -4.37 33.73 -35.24
C VAL A 219 -4.04 33.47 -33.77
N ALA A 220 -4.73 34.10 -32.83
CA ALA A 220 -4.54 33.89 -31.39
C ALA A 220 -4.92 32.47 -30.95
N MET A 221 -6.05 31.93 -31.44
CA MET A 221 -6.42 30.54 -31.20
C MET A 221 -5.39 29.56 -31.79
N ARG A 222 -4.90 29.81 -33.01
CA ARG A 222 -3.81 29.01 -33.59
C ARG A 222 -2.53 29.08 -32.78
N TRP A 223 -2.23 30.21 -32.16
CA TRP A 223 -1.04 30.40 -31.34
C TRP A 223 -1.14 29.63 -30.02
N HIS A 224 -2.27 29.77 -29.31
CA HIS A 224 -2.54 29.01 -28.08
C HIS A 224 -2.59 27.50 -28.36
N LEU A 225 -3.21 27.07 -29.45
CA LEU A 225 -3.27 25.65 -29.81
C LEU A 225 -1.94 25.10 -30.32
N GLY A 226 -1.13 25.92 -31.00
CA GLY A 226 0.16 25.51 -31.57
C GLY A 226 1.29 25.45 -30.54
N ILE A 227 1.22 26.25 -29.47
CA ILE A 227 2.32 26.39 -28.50
C ILE A 227 1.92 25.89 -27.10
N LEU A 228 0.72 26.22 -26.62
CA LEU A 228 0.31 25.90 -25.26
C LEU A 228 0.04 24.39 -25.10
N LEU A 229 -0.60 23.76 -26.09
CA LEU A 229 -0.90 22.32 -26.05
C LEU A 229 0.38 21.45 -26.00
N PRO A 230 1.42 21.66 -26.83
CA PRO A 230 2.68 20.94 -26.70
C PRO A 230 3.41 21.22 -25.38
N VAL A 231 3.34 22.45 -24.87
CA VAL A 231 4.00 22.83 -23.60
C VAL A 231 3.31 22.15 -22.42
N CYS A 232 1.98 22.19 -22.34
CA CYS A 232 1.21 21.49 -21.32
C CYS A 232 1.41 19.97 -21.41
N LEU A 233 1.41 19.40 -22.62
CA LEU A 233 1.71 17.99 -22.82
C LEU A 233 3.15 17.67 -22.37
N GLY A 234 4.12 18.51 -22.70
CA GLY A 234 5.52 18.35 -22.27
C GLY A 234 5.68 18.43 -20.75
N ILE A 235 4.95 19.33 -20.08
CA ILE A 235 4.94 19.44 -18.61
C ILE A 235 4.27 18.21 -18.00
N MET A 236 3.11 17.79 -18.50
CA MET A 236 2.42 16.58 -18.04
C MET A 236 3.28 15.34 -18.25
N CYS A 237 3.89 15.18 -19.42
CA CYS A 237 4.83 14.09 -19.69
C CYS A 237 6.04 14.16 -18.78
N ARG A 238 6.57 15.34 -18.44
CA ARG A 238 7.67 15.48 -17.48
C ARG A 238 7.25 15.16 -16.06
N LEU A 239 6.08 15.58 -15.60
CA LEU A 239 5.58 15.27 -14.26
C LEU A 239 5.29 13.77 -14.12
N ILE A 240 4.59 13.19 -15.10
CA ILE A 240 4.40 11.75 -15.19
C ILE A 240 5.76 11.04 -15.27
N TRP A 241 6.71 11.56 -16.05
CA TRP A 241 8.05 10.97 -16.13
C TRP A 241 8.83 11.13 -14.83
N TYR A 242 8.73 12.24 -14.11
CA TYR A 242 9.42 12.42 -12.82
C TYR A 242 8.79 11.56 -11.74
N ASP A 243 7.46 11.47 -11.66
CA ASP A 243 6.80 10.54 -10.74
C ASP A 243 7.08 9.09 -11.13
N LEU A 244 7.08 8.76 -12.43
CA LEU A 244 7.42 7.43 -12.91
C LEU A 244 8.91 7.14 -12.68
N VAL A 245 9.81 8.09 -12.87
CA VAL A 245 11.26 7.95 -12.66
C VAL A 245 11.60 7.96 -11.19
N ASP A 246 10.93 8.71 -10.34
CA ASP A 246 11.10 8.64 -8.89
C ASP A 246 10.50 7.35 -8.37
N VAL A 247 9.38 6.88 -8.90
CA VAL A 247 8.90 5.52 -8.64
C VAL A 247 9.88 4.49 -9.17
N LEU A 248 10.48 4.64 -10.36
CA LEU A 248 11.45 3.71 -10.94
C LEU A 248 12.85 3.81 -10.29
N ARG A 249 13.22 4.96 -9.71
CA ARG A 249 14.46 5.21 -8.96
C ARG A 249 14.32 4.80 -7.50
N LEU A 250 13.11 4.90 -6.92
CA LEU A 250 12.75 4.31 -5.61
C LEU A 250 12.32 2.85 -5.72
N VAL A 251 12.09 2.32 -6.93
CA VAL A 251 12.07 0.89 -7.15
C VAL A 251 13.50 0.47 -6.89
N ASP A 252 13.76 0.12 -5.63
CA ASP A 252 14.65 -0.97 -5.28
C ASP A 252 14.56 -1.93 -6.46
N THR A 253 15.67 -2.08 -7.20
CA THR A 253 15.77 -3.07 -8.29
C THR A 253 15.05 -4.33 -7.83
N ARG A 254 14.36 -5.04 -8.71
CA ARG A 254 13.52 -6.17 -8.31
C ARG A 254 14.25 -7.12 -7.35
N GLU A 255 15.54 -7.32 -7.61
CA GLU A 255 16.50 -8.02 -6.78
C GLU A 255 16.71 -7.36 -5.41
N GLY A 256 16.88 -6.05 -5.33
CA GLY A 256 16.91 -5.28 -4.08
C GLY A 256 15.64 -5.41 -3.25
N TYR A 257 14.45 -5.35 -3.87
CA TYR A 257 13.19 -5.61 -3.18
C TYR A 257 13.16 -7.03 -2.62
N LEU A 258 13.47 -8.04 -3.44
CA LEU A 258 13.48 -9.44 -3.02
C LEU A 258 14.52 -9.70 -1.92
N LEU A 259 15.70 -9.11 -2.02
CA LEU A 259 16.75 -9.19 -0.99
C LEU A 259 16.27 -8.58 0.33
N ARG A 260 15.57 -7.45 0.30
CA ARG A 260 15.01 -6.85 1.52
C ARG A 260 13.90 -7.70 2.13
N VAL A 261 12.99 -8.27 1.32
CA VAL A 261 11.99 -9.21 1.84
C VAL A 261 12.69 -10.43 2.45
N LEU A 262 13.62 -11.04 1.71
CA LEU A 262 14.37 -12.20 2.18
C LEU A 262 15.09 -11.92 3.49
N TYR A 263 15.79 -10.78 3.58
CA TYR A 263 16.46 -10.34 4.79
C TYR A 263 15.49 -10.25 5.97
N VAL A 264 14.33 -9.62 5.79
CA VAL A 264 13.34 -9.49 6.87
C VAL A 264 12.78 -10.84 7.31
N ILE A 265 12.60 -11.79 6.39
CA ILE A 265 12.09 -13.13 6.71
C ILE A 265 13.16 -13.98 7.44
N GLU A 266 14.41 -13.94 6.97
CA GLU A 266 15.55 -14.67 7.55
C GLU A 266 15.95 -14.08 8.92
N GLU A 267 16.15 -12.76 8.98
CA GLU A 267 16.65 -12.01 10.15
C GLU A 267 15.55 -11.48 11.07
N GLY A 268 14.28 -11.75 10.72
CA GLY A 268 13.13 -11.40 11.55
C GLY A 268 13.07 -12.20 12.85
N GLY A 269 13.80 -13.32 12.96
CA GLY A 269 13.82 -14.19 14.14
C GLY A 269 12.78 -15.31 14.10
N CYS A 270 12.19 -15.63 15.26
CA CYS A 270 11.15 -16.65 15.40
C CYS A 270 9.76 -16.05 15.11
N TRP A 271 9.07 -16.55 14.09
CA TRP A 271 7.80 -16.00 13.60
C TRP A 271 6.56 -16.55 14.31
N ASP A 272 6.66 -17.59 15.13
CA ASP A 272 5.52 -18.33 15.68
C ASP A 272 4.49 -17.44 16.40
N ARG A 273 4.95 -16.52 17.26
CA ARG A 273 4.06 -15.59 17.97
C ARG A 273 3.44 -14.54 17.06
N CYS A 274 4.19 -14.08 16.05
CA CYS A 274 3.69 -13.11 15.08
C CYS A 274 2.69 -13.75 14.11
N VAL A 275 2.91 -15.00 13.68
CA VAL A 275 1.93 -15.78 12.93
C VAL A 275 0.62 -15.91 13.72
N SER A 276 0.73 -16.24 15.00
CA SER A 276 -0.44 -16.33 15.88
C SER A 276 -1.16 -14.98 16.01
N LEU A 277 -0.40 -13.88 16.13
CA LEU A 277 -0.94 -12.52 16.11
C LEU A 277 -1.63 -12.20 14.78
N ILE A 278 -1.06 -12.56 13.63
CA ILE A 278 -1.67 -12.30 12.32
C ILE A 278 -3.00 -13.04 12.16
N TYR A 279 -3.11 -14.28 12.63
CA TYR A 279 -4.39 -14.99 12.66
C TYR A 279 -5.40 -14.31 13.60
N TYR A 280 -4.96 -13.89 14.79
CA TYR A 280 -5.80 -13.11 15.71
C TYR A 280 -6.31 -11.82 15.04
N LEU A 281 -5.44 -11.10 14.33
CA LEU A 281 -5.78 -9.87 13.63
C LEU A 281 -6.75 -10.11 12.45
N LYS A 282 -6.58 -11.19 11.69
CA LYS A 282 -7.51 -11.62 10.64
C LYS A 282 -8.87 -11.95 11.23
N ASN A 283 -8.91 -12.81 12.24
CA ASN A 283 -10.15 -13.33 12.84
C ASN A 283 -10.87 -12.29 13.72
N SER A 284 -10.18 -11.21 14.10
CA SER A 284 -10.74 -9.98 14.70
C SER A 284 -11.16 -8.92 13.66
N HIS A 285 -11.09 -9.24 12.36
CA HIS A 285 -11.41 -8.34 11.24
C HIS A 285 -10.57 -7.05 11.18
N ARG A 286 -9.37 -7.07 11.79
CA ARG A 286 -8.40 -5.96 11.76
C ARG A 286 -7.45 -6.02 10.58
N LEU A 287 -7.28 -7.21 10.00
CA LEU A 287 -6.63 -7.42 8.71
C LEU A 287 -7.66 -7.79 7.64
N PRO A 288 -7.54 -7.27 6.40
CA PRO A 288 -8.53 -7.48 5.35
C PRO A 288 -8.55 -8.92 4.82
N SER A 289 -7.38 -9.53 4.63
CA SER A 289 -7.26 -10.91 4.11
C SER A 289 -5.85 -11.46 4.35
N LEU A 290 -5.72 -12.78 4.24
CA LEU A 290 -4.44 -13.50 4.18
C LEU A 290 -4.34 -14.26 2.85
N PRO A 291 -3.12 -14.45 2.31
CA PRO A 291 -1.84 -13.96 2.83
C PRO A 291 -1.66 -12.44 2.63
N ILE A 292 -0.89 -11.81 3.51
CA ILE A 292 -0.47 -10.41 3.37
C ILE A 292 0.60 -10.34 2.28
N THR A 293 0.29 -9.70 1.15
CA THR A 293 1.30 -9.42 0.11
C THR A 293 2.20 -8.28 0.57
N ILE A 294 3.47 -8.61 0.88
CA ILE A 294 4.51 -7.66 1.24
C ILE A 294 4.83 -6.79 0.03
N THR A 295 4.76 -5.47 0.18
CA THR A 295 5.05 -4.48 -0.87
C THR A 295 6.31 -3.68 -0.55
N ALA A 296 6.82 -2.92 -1.52
CA ALA A 296 7.90 -1.97 -1.26
C ALA A 296 7.51 -0.88 -0.24
N HIS A 297 6.22 -0.54 -0.13
CA HIS A 297 5.75 0.39 0.89
C HIS A 297 5.92 -0.19 2.30
N ASP A 298 5.54 -1.45 2.51
CA ASP A 298 5.69 -2.16 3.78
C ASP A 298 7.14 -2.19 4.24
N LEU A 299 8.08 -2.50 3.33
CA LEU A 299 9.51 -2.50 3.62
C LEU A 299 10.05 -1.12 3.98
N ARG A 300 9.48 -0.04 3.41
CA ARG A 300 9.83 1.34 3.80
C ARG A 300 9.36 1.66 5.21
N GLN A 301 8.17 1.19 5.61
CA GLN A 301 7.66 1.36 6.98
C GLN A 301 8.49 0.59 8.01
N ALA A 302 9.00 -0.60 7.64
CA ALA A 302 9.92 -1.35 8.49
C ALA A 302 11.24 -0.59 8.78
N GLY A 303 11.58 0.40 7.95
CA GLY A 303 12.73 1.28 8.11
C GLY A 303 13.97 0.83 7.34
N SER A 304 15.09 1.50 7.62
CA SER A 304 16.40 1.08 7.10
C SER A 304 16.86 -0.18 7.82
N ARG A 305 17.85 -0.89 7.25
CA ARG A 305 18.44 -2.06 7.88
C ARG A 305 18.96 -1.78 9.29
N ALA A 306 19.66 -0.66 9.48
CA ALA A 306 20.16 -0.27 10.80
C ALA A 306 19.02 -0.10 11.82
N VAL A 307 17.90 0.52 11.42
CA VAL A 307 16.72 0.65 12.29
C VAL A 307 16.10 -0.70 12.58
N PHE A 308 15.91 -1.54 11.56
CA PHE A 308 15.38 -2.89 11.70
C PHE A 308 16.22 -3.72 12.69
N ASP A 309 17.54 -3.74 12.54
CA ASP A 309 18.44 -4.53 13.39
C ASP A 309 18.46 -4.05 14.85
N THR A 310 18.11 -2.78 15.13
CA THR A 310 18.03 -2.27 16.52
C THR A 310 16.76 -2.71 17.27
N ARG A 311 15.76 -3.25 16.57
CA ARG A 311 14.48 -3.66 17.17
C ARG A 311 14.54 -5.11 17.67
N PRO A 312 13.77 -5.48 18.70
CA PRO A 312 13.53 -6.88 19.03
C PRO A 312 12.83 -7.64 17.87
N PRO A 313 13.01 -8.98 17.76
CA PRO A 313 12.45 -9.78 16.67
C PRO A 313 10.94 -9.60 16.43
N ALA A 314 10.09 -9.65 17.46
CA ALA A 314 8.65 -9.46 17.31
C ALA A 314 8.28 -8.07 16.76
N VAL A 315 9.02 -7.04 17.17
CA VAL A 315 8.83 -5.66 16.70
C VAL A 315 9.26 -5.52 15.23
N ARG A 316 10.39 -6.14 14.86
CA ARG A 316 10.84 -6.23 13.46
C ARG A 316 9.77 -6.84 12.56
N GLN A 317 9.23 -7.99 12.98
CA GLN A 317 8.20 -8.72 12.25
C GLN A 317 6.90 -7.92 12.14
N TYR A 318 6.45 -7.30 13.23
CA TYR A 318 5.23 -6.50 13.23
C TYR A 318 5.35 -5.21 12.40
N SER A 319 6.53 -4.58 12.37
CA SER A 319 6.78 -3.35 11.61
C SER A 319 6.54 -3.49 10.11
N LEU A 320 6.58 -4.72 9.60
CA LEU A 320 6.29 -5.04 8.21
C LEU A 320 4.82 -4.78 7.84
N PHE A 321 3.88 -4.98 8.76
CA PHE A 321 2.45 -4.92 8.47
C PHE A 321 1.64 -4.08 9.46
N SER A 322 2.27 -3.44 10.44
CA SER A 322 1.61 -2.59 11.44
C SER A 322 0.69 -1.54 10.82
N HIS A 323 1.15 -0.87 9.78
CA HIS A 323 0.41 0.18 9.06
C HIS A 323 -0.85 -0.32 8.35
N ARG A 324 -1.01 -1.64 8.19
CA ARG A 324 -2.20 -2.28 7.64
C ARG A 324 -3.22 -2.63 8.71
N VAL A 325 -2.75 -2.79 9.95
CA VAL A 325 -3.61 -2.92 11.11
C VAL A 325 -4.18 -1.54 11.38
N ARG A 326 -5.50 -1.44 11.51
CA ARG A 326 -6.18 -0.13 11.68
C ARG A 326 -5.54 0.71 12.80
N GLN A 327 -5.80 2.01 12.72
CA GLN A 327 -5.13 3.15 13.40
C GLN A 327 -4.73 2.98 14.88
N CYS A 328 -5.35 2.10 15.66
CA CYS A 328 -5.15 2.02 17.10
C CYS A 328 -3.84 1.32 17.53
N VAL A 329 -3.20 0.57 16.63
CA VAL A 329 -1.98 -0.21 16.93
C VAL A 329 -0.93 -0.12 15.83
N ASP A 330 -0.91 0.98 15.07
CA ASP A 330 0.17 1.21 14.11
C ASP A 330 1.49 1.45 14.84
N LEU A 331 2.58 0.86 14.34
CA LEU A 331 3.91 1.01 14.88
C LEU A 331 4.61 2.14 14.13
N SER A 332 4.91 3.23 14.82
CA SER A 332 5.69 4.34 14.27
C SER A 332 7.01 4.48 15.01
N ARG A 333 7.99 5.15 14.38
CA ARG A 333 9.27 5.45 15.01
C ARG A 333 9.56 6.95 14.92
N VAL A 334 9.78 7.57 16.07
CA VAL A 334 10.08 9.01 16.18
C VAL A 334 11.31 9.15 17.07
N ASN A 335 12.31 9.91 16.62
CA ASN A 335 13.57 10.13 17.35
C ASN A 335 14.27 8.85 17.85
N GLY A 336 14.17 7.77 17.06
CA GLY A 336 14.79 6.49 17.40
C GLY A 336 14.02 5.64 18.41
N GLN A 337 12.85 6.07 18.86
CA GLN A 337 11.96 5.34 19.77
C GLN A 337 10.72 4.85 19.01
N ASP A 338 10.22 3.67 19.38
CA ASP A 338 9.02 3.08 18.77
C ASP A 338 7.77 3.46 19.58
N TYR A 339 6.65 3.68 18.91
CA TYR A 339 5.36 4.07 19.47
C TYR A 339 4.24 3.21 18.88
N LEU A 340 3.16 2.97 19.64
CA LEU A 340 1.98 2.24 19.16
C LEU A 340 0.71 3.10 19.17
N GLY A 341 0.03 3.16 18.02
CA GLY A 341 -1.21 3.90 17.84
C GLY A 341 -1.00 5.21 17.09
N TRP A 342 -2.01 6.08 17.15
CA TRP A 342 -1.91 7.39 16.52
C TRP A 342 -0.86 8.26 17.22
N PRO A 343 -0.11 9.07 16.46
CA PRO A 343 0.84 10.04 17.00
C PRO A 343 0.13 11.24 17.63
N ASP A 344 -0.93 10.98 18.41
CA ASP A 344 -1.42 11.98 19.33
C ASP A 344 -0.34 12.16 20.41
N TRP A 345 -0.17 13.40 20.86
CA TRP A 345 1.06 13.85 21.52
C TRP A 345 1.22 13.29 22.94
N SER A 346 0.29 12.42 23.34
CA SER A 346 0.15 11.79 24.64
C SER A 346 0.62 10.33 24.68
N THR A 347 1.15 9.78 23.59
CA THR A 347 1.57 8.37 23.57
C THR A 347 3.02 8.24 24.04
N ASP A 348 3.26 7.56 25.17
CA ASP A 348 4.63 7.33 25.63
C ASP A 348 5.36 6.35 24.69
N PRO A 349 6.69 6.52 24.52
CA PRO A 349 7.50 5.58 23.75
C PRO A 349 7.47 4.19 24.40
N LEU A 350 7.48 3.17 23.57
CA LEU A 350 7.62 1.79 24.03
C LEU A 350 8.98 1.59 24.69
N THR A 351 8.95 0.97 25.86
CA THR A 351 10.16 0.52 26.55
C THR A 351 10.18 -1.00 26.58
N TYR A 352 11.18 -1.61 25.95
CA TYR A 352 11.34 -3.06 25.96
C TYR A 352 12.02 -3.50 27.26
N VAL A 353 11.23 -4.06 28.17
CA VAL A 353 11.66 -4.51 29.49
C VAL A 353 12.28 -5.89 29.34
N SER A 354 13.51 -5.93 28.84
CA SER A 354 14.32 -7.13 28.91
C SER A 354 15.73 -6.81 29.40
N ILE A 355 16.21 -7.63 30.33
CA ILE A 355 17.62 -7.70 30.71
C ILE A 355 18.42 -8.41 29.60
N ASP A 356 17.74 -9.19 28.77
CA ASP A 356 18.31 -9.99 27.69
C ASP A 356 17.57 -9.73 26.36
N LEU A 357 18.23 -9.00 25.45
CA LEU A 357 17.70 -8.70 24.11
C LEU A 357 17.52 -9.94 23.21
N THR A 358 17.87 -11.14 23.70
CA THR A 358 17.65 -12.41 22.98
C THR A 358 16.22 -12.94 23.08
N ASP A 359 15.38 -12.42 23.99
CA ASP A 359 13.95 -12.77 24.00
C ASP A 359 13.32 -12.29 22.67
N PRO A 360 12.79 -13.21 21.83
CA PRO A 360 12.24 -12.83 20.54
C PRO A 360 11.01 -11.93 20.66
N ASP A 361 10.29 -11.96 21.80
CA ASP A 361 9.08 -11.17 22.02
C ASP A 361 9.08 -10.57 23.43
N PRO A 362 9.94 -9.56 23.69
CA PRO A 362 10.25 -9.13 25.04
C PRO A 362 9.05 -8.48 25.73
N PRO A 363 8.98 -8.54 27.07
CA PRO A 363 8.03 -7.75 27.83
C PRO A 363 8.14 -6.28 27.43
N THR A 364 6.99 -5.64 27.24
CA THR A 364 6.95 -4.27 26.72
C THR A 364 6.20 -3.42 27.71
N LYS A 365 6.76 -2.26 28.05
CA LYS A 365 6.11 -1.22 28.86
C LYS A 365 5.62 -0.12 27.94
N ARG A 366 4.41 0.35 28.20
CA ARG A 366 3.81 1.55 27.60
C ARG A 366 3.05 2.28 28.70
N ASP A 367 3.33 3.57 28.86
CA ASP A 367 2.78 4.38 29.94
C ASP A 367 3.04 3.72 31.32
N GLU A 368 2.02 3.56 32.15
CA GLU A 368 2.07 2.89 33.45
C GLU A 368 1.87 1.37 33.37
N TYR A 369 1.72 0.80 32.15
CA TYR A 369 1.40 -0.61 31.95
C TYR A 369 2.59 -1.41 31.43
N VAL A 370 2.79 -2.59 31.98
CA VAL A 370 3.75 -3.60 31.51
C VAL A 370 2.97 -4.78 30.96
N TYR A 371 3.37 -5.24 29.79
CA TYR A 371 2.78 -6.36 29.09
C TYR A 371 3.74 -7.55 29.06
N SER A 372 3.18 -8.76 29.03
CA SER A 372 3.96 -10.00 29.00
C SER A 372 4.94 -10.09 27.84
N SER A 373 4.56 -9.52 26.71
CA SER A 373 5.33 -9.51 25.48
C SER A 373 4.89 -8.34 24.58
N PHE A 374 5.66 -8.03 23.54
CA PHE A 374 5.28 -7.03 22.55
C PHE A 374 4.02 -7.46 21.77
N THR A 375 3.87 -8.74 21.44
CA THR A 375 2.65 -9.16 20.74
C THR A 375 1.41 -9.13 21.65
N ASP A 376 1.56 -9.27 22.97
CA ASP A 376 0.45 -9.21 23.93
C ASP A 376 -0.07 -7.78 24.12
N ILE A 377 0.77 -6.74 24.08
CA ILE A 377 0.29 -5.35 24.09
C ILE A 377 -0.62 -5.06 22.87
N ILE A 378 -0.30 -5.61 21.70
CA ILE A 378 -1.17 -5.45 20.50
C ILE A 378 -2.54 -6.10 20.73
N VAL A 379 -2.58 -7.29 21.32
CA VAL A 379 -3.84 -7.98 21.66
C VAL A 379 -4.69 -7.15 22.62
N VAL A 380 -4.07 -6.62 23.69
CA VAL A 380 -4.75 -5.80 24.70
C VAL A 380 -5.27 -4.48 24.14
N LEU A 381 -4.47 -3.77 23.34
CA LEU A 381 -4.90 -2.52 22.73
C LEU A 381 -6.06 -2.70 21.75
N ILE A 382 -6.07 -3.80 20.99
CA ILE A 382 -7.19 -4.14 20.11
C ILE A 382 -8.44 -4.47 20.90
N ASP A 383 -8.31 -5.14 22.05
CA ASP A 383 -9.42 -5.40 22.96
C ASP A 383 -10.01 -4.09 23.50
N ARG A 384 -9.16 -3.19 24.02
CA ARG A 384 -9.61 -1.87 24.49
C ARG A 384 -10.35 -1.11 23.39
N ASP A 385 -9.87 -1.18 22.14
CA ASP A 385 -10.56 -0.59 20.99
C ASP A 385 -11.93 -1.25 20.70
N PHE A 386 -12.09 -2.55 20.97
CA PHE A 386 -13.41 -3.21 20.87
C PHE A 386 -14.39 -2.74 21.94
N VAL A 387 -13.93 -2.60 23.18
CA VAL A 387 -14.78 -2.19 24.32
C VAL A 387 -15.20 -0.73 24.18
N ASN A 388 -14.28 0.13 23.78
CA ASN A 388 -14.53 1.57 23.60
C ASN A 388 -15.21 1.89 22.26
N GLY A 389 -15.36 0.90 21.38
CA GLY A 389 -15.45 1.05 19.93
C GLY A 389 -16.53 2.00 19.40
N PHE A 390 -16.05 3.08 18.80
CA PHE A 390 -16.75 3.98 17.88
C PHE A 390 -17.08 3.34 16.52
N ASP A 391 -16.48 2.19 16.18
CA ASP A 391 -16.79 1.45 14.94
C ASP A 391 -17.80 0.32 15.18
N PHE A 392 -19.09 0.64 15.04
CA PHE A 392 -20.19 -0.30 15.18
C PHE A 392 -20.14 -1.48 14.19
N ARG A 393 -19.43 -1.36 13.07
CA ARG A 393 -19.42 -2.39 12.01
C ARG A 393 -18.52 -3.57 12.33
N LEU A 394 -17.57 -3.37 13.25
CA LEU A 394 -16.63 -4.40 13.70
C LEU A 394 -16.90 -4.85 15.12
N ARG A 395 -18.03 -4.45 15.74
CA ARG A 395 -18.31 -4.80 17.12
C ARG A 395 -18.46 -6.31 17.25
N PRO A 396 -17.53 -6.99 17.93
CA PRO A 396 -17.70 -8.39 18.26
C PRO A 396 -18.89 -8.51 19.22
N HIS A 397 -19.44 -9.69 19.29
CA HIS A 397 -20.58 -9.94 20.16
C HIS A 397 -20.06 -10.26 21.56
N PHE A 398 -20.53 -9.47 22.52
CA PHE A 398 -20.27 -9.69 23.93
C PHE A 398 -21.41 -10.49 24.53
N THR A 399 -21.05 -11.54 25.27
CA THR A 399 -21.99 -12.37 26.02
C THR A 399 -21.39 -12.66 27.39
N LEU A 400 -22.22 -12.73 28.42
CA LEU A 400 -21.73 -13.18 29.70
C LEU A 400 -21.67 -14.70 29.70
N PRO A 401 -20.72 -15.30 30.43
CA PRO A 401 -20.61 -16.75 30.50
C PRO A 401 -21.88 -17.43 31.04
N ASP A 402 -22.59 -16.78 31.97
CA ASP A 402 -23.87 -17.23 32.52
C ASP A 402 -24.98 -17.34 31.45
N ASP A 403 -24.85 -16.59 30.35
CA ASP A 403 -25.80 -16.66 29.24
C ASP A 403 -25.50 -17.81 28.26
N LEU A 404 -24.27 -18.35 28.28
CA LEU A 404 -23.82 -19.40 27.36
C LEU A 404 -23.86 -20.81 27.98
N ILE A 405 -23.76 -20.91 29.30
CA ILE A 405 -23.69 -22.18 30.02
C ILE A 405 -24.83 -22.27 31.04
N ILE A 406 -25.74 -23.21 30.84
CA ILE A 406 -26.84 -23.50 31.77
C ILE A 406 -26.67 -24.96 32.25
N PRO A 407 -26.53 -25.21 33.56
CA PRO A 407 -26.44 -24.24 34.66
C PRO A 407 -25.10 -23.47 34.68
N PRO A 408 -25.04 -22.26 35.28
CA PRO A 408 -23.80 -21.52 35.43
C PRO A 408 -22.80 -22.34 36.26
N PRO A 409 -21.61 -22.68 35.72
CA PRO A 409 -20.64 -23.47 36.44
C PRO A 409 -20.18 -22.78 37.73
N LYS A 410 -20.10 -23.53 38.83
CA LYS A 410 -19.30 -23.10 40.01
C LYS A 410 -17.82 -22.94 39.65
N GLU A 411 -17.41 -23.46 38.50
CA GLU A 411 -16.07 -23.46 37.91
C GLU A 411 -15.58 -22.07 37.43
N TYR A 412 -16.38 -21.00 37.48
CA TYR A 412 -15.83 -19.66 37.19
C TYR A 412 -14.76 -19.18 38.19
N GLN A 413 -14.76 -19.72 39.41
CA GLN A 413 -13.65 -19.53 40.35
C GLN A 413 -12.34 -20.08 39.80
N LEU A 414 -12.40 -21.18 39.05
CA LEU A 414 -11.24 -21.76 38.38
C LEU A 414 -10.70 -20.82 37.29
N THR A 415 -11.56 -20.08 36.58
CA THR A 415 -11.13 -19.10 35.58
C THR A 415 -10.35 -17.94 36.21
N GLN A 416 -10.69 -17.51 37.43
CA GLN A 416 -9.90 -16.51 38.16
C GLN A 416 -8.54 -17.07 38.60
N ASP A 417 -8.49 -18.31 39.07
CA ASP A 417 -7.22 -18.96 39.44
C ASP A 417 -6.32 -19.20 38.21
N VAL A 418 -6.94 -19.48 37.05
CA VAL A 418 -6.27 -19.57 35.75
C VAL A 418 -5.73 -18.22 35.29
N MET A 419 -6.50 -17.14 35.49
CA MET A 419 -6.05 -15.76 35.23
C MET A 419 -4.89 -15.37 36.15
N ARG A 420 -4.75 -16.00 37.32
CA ARG A 420 -3.61 -15.80 38.24
C ARG A 420 -2.38 -16.65 37.97
N GLN A 421 -2.46 -17.68 37.12
CA GLN A 421 -1.28 -18.48 36.79
C GLN A 421 -0.22 -17.62 36.08
N PRO A 422 1.08 -17.81 36.37
CA PRO A 422 2.14 -17.05 35.71
C PRO A 422 2.13 -17.27 34.19
N ARG A 423 2.76 -16.33 33.48
CA ARG A 423 2.83 -16.19 32.00
C ARG A 423 2.73 -17.50 31.22
N GLY A 424 2.06 -17.43 30.07
CA GLY A 424 2.22 -18.41 28.99
C GLY A 424 0.91 -18.85 28.36
N GLN A 425 0.64 -20.14 28.45
CA GLN A 425 -0.54 -20.76 27.85
C GLN A 425 -1.39 -21.40 28.93
N TRP A 426 -2.70 -21.22 28.86
CA TRP A 426 -3.64 -22.02 29.62
C TRP A 426 -4.22 -23.11 28.72
N LYS A 427 -3.84 -24.36 28.93
CA LYS A 427 -4.37 -25.50 28.15
C LYS A 427 -4.25 -25.33 26.64
N GLY A 428 -3.11 -24.79 26.21
CA GLY A 428 -2.82 -24.48 24.81
C GLY A 428 -3.62 -23.30 24.23
N CYS A 429 -4.32 -22.53 25.07
CA CYS A 429 -4.88 -21.22 24.76
C CYS A 429 -3.86 -20.15 25.14
N ARG A 430 -3.69 -19.15 24.27
CA ARG A 430 -2.77 -18.04 24.51
C ARG A 430 -3.33 -17.10 25.58
N LYS A 431 -2.45 -16.65 26.48
CA LYS A 431 -2.75 -15.68 27.53
C LYS A 431 -1.95 -14.40 27.27
N ALA A 432 -2.63 -13.26 27.24
CA ALA A 432 -2.04 -11.94 27.13
C ALA A 432 -2.30 -11.17 28.43
N ASP A 433 -1.24 -10.90 29.20
CA ASP A 433 -1.33 -10.25 30.50
C ASP A 433 -0.85 -8.81 30.47
N GLU A 434 -1.51 -8.00 31.28
CA GLU A 434 -1.25 -6.58 31.52
C GLU A 434 -1.14 -6.34 33.03
N TRP A 435 -0.09 -5.62 33.42
CA TRP A 435 0.17 -5.21 34.80
C TRP A 435 0.28 -3.70 34.86
N SER A 436 -0.36 -3.07 35.84
CA SER A 436 -0.12 -1.67 36.16
C SER A 436 1.10 -1.56 37.08
N VAL A 437 1.88 -0.50 36.90
CA VAL A 437 3.07 -0.21 37.69
C VAL A 437 2.90 1.15 38.34
N ASP A 438 2.62 1.15 39.64
CA ASP A 438 2.56 2.36 40.47
C ASP A 438 3.82 2.44 41.35
N GLY A 439 4.80 3.22 40.89
CA GLY A 439 6.09 3.35 41.56
C GLY A 439 6.85 2.01 41.65
N ALA A 440 6.87 1.41 42.83
CA ALA A 440 7.56 0.15 43.11
C ALA A 440 6.60 -1.07 43.22
N SER A 441 5.28 -0.85 43.22
CA SER A 441 4.32 -1.94 43.18
C SER A 441 3.97 -2.29 41.73
N MET A 442 3.81 -3.59 41.49
CA MET A 442 3.32 -4.15 40.24
C MET A 442 2.00 -4.84 40.56
N GLU A 443 0.90 -4.24 40.13
CA GLU A 443 -0.44 -4.77 40.32
C GLU A 443 -0.91 -5.42 39.02
N TRP A 444 -1.62 -6.54 39.15
CA TRP A 444 -2.21 -7.20 38.00
C TRP A 444 -3.47 -6.43 37.59
N ASP A 445 -3.47 -5.88 36.37
CA ASP A 445 -4.55 -5.03 35.87
C ASP A 445 -5.53 -5.83 35.02
N GLY A 446 -5.02 -6.73 34.16
CA GLY A 446 -5.87 -7.51 33.27
C GLY A 446 -5.20 -8.69 32.60
N THR A 447 -6.05 -9.58 32.09
CA THR A 447 -5.65 -10.74 31.29
C THR A 447 -6.70 -10.95 30.20
N ILE A 448 -6.23 -11.25 28.99
CA ILE A 448 -7.04 -11.71 27.88
C ILE A 448 -6.64 -13.14 27.57
N LEU A 449 -7.63 -14.03 27.58
CA LEU A 449 -7.46 -15.43 27.22
C LEU A 449 -8.04 -15.67 25.81
N ILE A 450 -7.21 -16.05 24.86
CA ILE A 450 -7.60 -16.35 23.49
C ILE A 450 -7.94 -17.84 23.40
N LEU A 451 -9.23 -18.16 23.33
CA LEU A 451 -9.73 -19.54 23.29
C LEU A 451 -9.63 -20.15 21.89
N CYS A 452 -9.84 -19.32 20.85
CA CYS A 452 -9.82 -19.65 19.43
C CYS A 452 -9.57 -18.37 18.64
N GLY A 453 -8.91 -18.45 17.50
CA GLY A 453 -8.73 -17.35 16.55
C GLY A 453 -7.29 -16.98 16.26
N ASP A 454 -6.32 -17.55 16.98
CA ASP A 454 -4.89 -17.30 16.79
C ASP A 454 -4.18 -18.41 16.00
N LYS A 455 -4.92 -19.36 15.40
CA LYS A 455 -4.36 -20.46 14.61
C LYS A 455 -4.89 -20.46 13.17
N ALA A 456 -4.14 -21.13 12.29
CA ALA A 456 -4.46 -21.23 10.87
C ALA A 456 -5.81 -21.88 10.56
N ALA A 457 -6.20 -22.87 11.38
CA ALA A 457 -7.46 -23.59 11.23
C ALA A 457 -8.68 -22.79 11.71
N ASP A 458 -8.44 -21.69 12.44
CA ASP A 458 -9.51 -20.90 13.03
C ASP A 458 -10.06 -19.90 11.98
N ASP A 459 -11.38 -19.88 11.86
CA ASP A 459 -12.17 -19.02 10.98
C ASP A 459 -12.96 -17.95 11.73
N PHE A 460 -12.87 -17.92 13.07
CA PHE A 460 -13.48 -16.93 13.96
C PHE A 460 -12.64 -16.78 15.23
N LEU A 461 -12.88 -15.69 15.97
CA LEU A 461 -12.22 -15.38 17.23
C LEU A 461 -13.17 -15.66 18.39
N VAL A 462 -12.65 -16.27 19.46
CA VAL A 462 -13.27 -16.31 20.78
C VAL A 462 -12.22 -15.97 21.83
N ARG A 463 -12.51 -14.99 22.66
CA ARG A 463 -11.65 -14.62 23.80
C ARG A 463 -12.46 -14.29 25.05
N VAL A 464 -11.79 -14.32 26.20
CA VAL A 464 -12.34 -13.98 27.51
C VAL A 464 -11.47 -12.90 28.13
N ASP A 465 -12.07 -11.80 28.58
CA ASP A 465 -11.36 -10.72 29.29
C ASP A 465 -11.28 -10.96 30.81
N SER A 466 -10.63 -10.06 31.54
CA SER A 466 -10.48 -10.14 33.01
C SER A 466 -11.80 -10.02 33.77
N SER A 467 -12.83 -9.42 33.15
CA SER A 467 -14.20 -9.37 33.67
C SER A 467 -15.03 -10.61 33.29
N LEU A 468 -14.37 -11.63 32.75
CA LEU A 468 -14.95 -12.87 32.23
C LEU A 468 -15.93 -12.65 31.06
N LYS A 469 -15.93 -11.49 30.40
CA LYS A 469 -16.80 -11.30 29.24
C LYS A 469 -16.26 -12.09 28.07
N ILE A 470 -17.15 -12.83 27.42
CA ILE A 470 -16.84 -13.60 26.22
C ILE A 470 -17.10 -12.72 25.02
N CYS A 471 -16.08 -12.59 24.18
CA CYS A 471 -16.09 -11.82 22.95
C CYS A 471 -15.91 -12.78 21.78
N THR A 472 -16.83 -12.75 20.81
CA THR A 472 -16.80 -13.64 19.64
C THR A 472 -17.03 -12.89 18.32
N THR A 473 -16.35 -13.35 17.26
CA THR A 473 -16.63 -12.95 15.87
C THR A 473 -17.40 -14.02 15.09
N GLU A 474 -17.92 -15.06 15.75
CA GLU A 474 -18.85 -16.01 15.15
C GLU A 474 -20.09 -15.27 14.59
N PRO A 475 -20.44 -15.46 13.30
CA PRO A 475 -21.65 -14.88 12.76
C PRO A 475 -22.90 -15.35 13.52
N PRO A 476 -23.80 -14.43 13.94
CA PRO A 476 -24.98 -14.82 14.70
C PRO A 476 -25.94 -15.66 13.87
N VAL A 477 -26.45 -16.76 14.44
CA VAL A 477 -27.52 -17.54 13.83
C VAL A 477 -28.81 -16.73 13.83
N ALA A 478 -29.39 -16.52 12.64
CA ALA A 478 -30.61 -15.75 12.46
C ALA A 478 -31.76 -16.30 13.33
N TRP A 479 -32.57 -15.40 13.88
CA TRP A 479 -33.79 -15.70 14.66
C TRP A 479 -33.56 -16.38 16.03
N LYS A 480 -32.31 -16.61 16.44
CA LYS A 480 -32.00 -17.13 17.77
C LYS A 480 -31.80 -16.00 18.76
N ARG A 481 -32.55 -16.03 19.88
CA ARG A 481 -32.47 -15.03 20.94
C ARG A 481 -31.46 -15.39 22.02
N ARG A 482 -31.36 -16.68 22.38
CA ARG A 482 -30.43 -17.14 23.42
C ARG A 482 -29.00 -17.10 22.92
N PRO A 483 -28.03 -16.57 23.68
CA PRO A 483 -26.63 -16.49 23.25
C PRO A 483 -26.03 -17.83 22.83
N ASP A 484 -26.33 -18.92 23.54
CA ASP A 484 -25.82 -20.26 23.21
C ASP A 484 -26.36 -20.81 21.88
N GLN A 485 -27.59 -20.44 21.52
CA GLN A 485 -28.19 -20.77 20.23
C GLN A 485 -27.76 -19.81 19.12
N ARG A 486 -27.41 -18.58 19.49
CA ARG A 486 -26.98 -17.53 18.56
C ARG A 486 -25.52 -17.72 18.14
N TYR A 487 -24.67 -18.22 19.04
CA TYR A 487 -23.25 -18.50 18.82
C TYR A 487 -22.91 -19.94 19.24
N PRO A 488 -23.44 -20.96 18.54
CA PRO A 488 -23.33 -22.36 18.95
C PRO A 488 -21.88 -22.86 18.98
N ARG A 489 -21.00 -22.39 18.09
CA ARG A 489 -19.59 -22.81 18.08
C ARG A 489 -18.83 -22.22 19.26
N THR A 490 -19.08 -20.95 19.56
CA THR A 490 -18.54 -20.26 20.74
C THR A 490 -18.98 -20.97 22.01
N ALA A 491 -20.29 -21.27 22.15
CA ALA A 491 -20.82 -21.97 23.31
C ALA A 491 -20.20 -23.37 23.49
N ALA A 492 -20.09 -24.14 22.41
CA ALA A 492 -19.47 -25.46 22.43
C ALA A 492 -17.98 -25.39 22.82
N LEU A 493 -17.23 -24.43 22.26
CA LEU A 493 -15.81 -24.23 22.57
C LEU A 493 -15.60 -23.85 24.04
N VAL A 494 -16.39 -22.90 24.55
CA VAL A 494 -16.30 -22.48 25.95
C VAL A 494 -16.61 -23.65 26.88
N ARG A 495 -17.69 -24.42 26.61
CA ARG A 495 -18.01 -25.63 27.39
C ARG A 495 -16.87 -26.66 27.34
N GLN A 496 -16.28 -26.91 26.17
CA GLN A 496 -15.16 -27.84 26.03
C GLN A 496 -13.95 -27.41 26.86
N LYS A 497 -13.63 -26.12 26.87
CA LYS A 497 -12.45 -25.59 27.58
C LYS A 497 -12.69 -25.50 29.10
N VAL A 498 -13.90 -25.13 29.52
CA VAL A 498 -14.31 -25.04 30.93
C VAL A 498 -14.43 -26.44 31.54
N VAL A 499 -15.16 -27.37 30.93
CA VAL A 499 -15.33 -28.74 31.46
C VAL A 499 -14.03 -29.52 31.53
N ALA A 500 -13.08 -29.22 30.64
CA ALA A 500 -11.77 -29.87 30.70
C ALA A 500 -10.95 -29.44 31.92
N ALA A 501 -11.30 -28.32 32.58
CA ALA A 501 -10.60 -27.65 33.67
C ALA A 501 -11.13 -28.05 35.03
#